data_AF-A0A833QYI9-F1
#
_entry.id   AF-A0A833QYI9-F1
#
_cell.length_a   1.000
_cell.length_b   1.000
_cell.length_c   1.000
_cell.angle_alpha   90.00
_cell.angle_beta   90.00
_cell.angle_gamma   90.00
#
_symmetry.space_group_name_H-M   'P 1'
#
loop_
_entity.id
_entity.type
_entity.pdbx_description
1 polymer ?
#
loop_
_entity_poly.entity_id
_entity_poly.type
_entity_poly.pdbx_seq_one_letter_code
_entity_poly.pdbx_strand_id
1 'polypeptide(L)'
;MFLKAAGKPIEILAKLNELAGFPDNEEIELYEEIKFEPNIMCEPIDKRISFKNSQLEDGDIICIQKAIVPESETNYRYPDVPSFLEYVHNRQIVHFRLLEKPKEDDFSLELSKLHTYDVVERVARHIGLDDPSKIRLTSHNCYSQQPKPQTIREEMYMVRGQYLGLEHTDTTKRPMIANQNRHTYEKPVKIQ
;
A
#
# COMPACT_ATOMS: atom_id res chain seq x y z
N MET A 1 -15.78 -9.06 -16.87
CA MET A 1 -15.71 -9.53 -18.27
C MET A 1 -15.97 -11.03 -18.27
N PHE A 2 -16.71 -11.58 -19.24
CA PHE A 2 -16.92 -13.03 -19.32
C PHE A 2 -15.92 -13.67 -20.28
N LEU A 3 -15.29 -14.75 -19.84
CA LEU A 3 -14.25 -15.47 -20.56
C LEU A 3 -14.59 -16.96 -20.60
N LYS A 4 -14.10 -17.66 -21.62
CA LYS A 4 -14.18 -19.13 -21.65
C LYS A 4 -13.01 -19.68 -20.83
N ALA A 5 -13.27 -20.54 -19.86
CA ALA A 5 -12.22 -21.13 -19.02
C ALA A 5 -11.11 -21.85 -19.81
N ALA A 6 -11.46 -22.44 -20.97
CA ALA A 6 -10.50 -23.08 -21.87
C ALA A 6 -9.75 -22.11 -22.80
N GLY A 7 -10.17 -20.84 -22.87
CA GLY A 7 -9.51 -19.80 -23.66
C GLY A 7 -8.20 -19.35 -23.01
N LYS A 8 -7.42 -18.57 -23.75
CA LYS A 8 -6.08 -18.11 -23.33
C LYS A 8 -6.03 -16.58 -23.23
N PRO A 9 -5.22 -16.00 -22.33
CA PRO A 9 -5.08 -14.54 -22.24
C PRO A 9 -4.61 -13.89 -23.55
N ILE A 10 -3.78 -14.58 -24.33
CA ILE A 10 -3.31 -14.06 -25.63
C ILE A 10 -4.47 -13.77 -26.62
N GLU A 11 -5.60 -14.45 -26.48
CA GLU A 11 -6.77 -14.31 -27.38
C GLU A 11 -7.59 -13.05 -27.07
N ILE A 12 -7.37 -12.43 -25.91
CA ILE A 12 -8.17 -11.29 -25.43
C ILE A 12 -7.36 -10.00 -25.27
N LEU A 13 -6.07 -9.97 -25.65
CA LEU A 13 -5.19 -8.81 -25.45
C LEU A 13 -5.75 -7.52 -26.06
N ALA A 14 -6.35 -7.60 -27.26
CA ALA A 14 -6.97 -6.43 -27.90
C ALA A 14 -8.10 -5.83 -27.04
N LYS A 15 -8.93 -6.69 -26.44
CA LYS A 15 -10.00 -6.25 -25.53
C LYS A 15 -9.45 -5.71 -24.22
N LEU A 16 -8.34 -6.26 -23.72
CA LEU A 16 -7.66 -5.73 -22.53
C LEU A 16 -7.08 -4.34 -22.79
N ASN A 17 -6.45 -4.13 -23.96
CA ASN A 17 -5.96 -2.81 -24.39
C ASN A 17 -7.10 -1.79 -24.50
N GLU A 18 -8.23 -2.18 -25.12
CA GLU A 18 -9.43 -1.33 -25.22
C GLU A 18 -9.92 -0.90 -23.82
N LEU A 19 -10.05 -1.86 -22.88
CA LEU A 19 -10.50 -1.58 -21.52
C LEU A 19 -9.53 -0.71 -20.73
N ALA A 20 -8.22 -0.83 -20.99
CA ALA A 20 -7.18 -0.03 -20.37
C ALA A 20 -6.99 1.35 -21.03
N GLY A 21 -7.66 1.62 -22.16
CA GLY A 21 -7.44 2.82 -22.97
C GLY A 21 -6.06 2.86 -23.63
N PHE A 22 -5.45 1.69 -23.86
CA PHE A 22 -4.17 1.58 -24.54
C PHE A 22 -4.34 1.55 -26.07
N PRO A 23 -3.29 1.91 -26.83
CA PRO A 23 -3.28 1.75 -28.28
C PRO A 23 -3.55 0.30 -28.71
N ASP A 24 -4.14 0.16 -29.89
CA ASP A 24 -4.27 -1.14 -30.54
C ASP A 24 -2.88 -1.78 -30.71
N ASN A 25 -2.77 -3.06 -30.36
CA ASN A 25 -1.51 -3.83 -30.35
C ASN A 25 -0.42 -3.34 -29.38
N GLU A 26 -0.75 -2.53 -28.37
CA GLU A 26 0.18 -2.27 -27.26
C GLU A 26 0.61 -3.61 -26.62
N GLU A 27 1.92 -3.76 -26.41
CA GLU A 27 2.45 -4.91 -25.69
C GLU A 27 2.19 -4.73 -24.19
N ILE A 28 1.46 -5.66 -23.59
CA ILE A 28 1.06 -5.60 -22.18
C ILE A 28 1.54 -6.80 -21.40
N GLU A 29 1.82 -6.61 -20.12
CA GLU A 29 2.06 -7.68 -19.15
C GLU A 29 0.83 -7.87 -18.28
N LEU A 30 0.61 -9.11 -17.85
CA LEU A 30 -0.55 -9.52 -17.08
C LEU A 30 -0.09 -10.13 -15.76
N TYR A 31 -0.76 -9.76 -14.68
CA TYR A 31 -0.52 -10.30 -13.36
C TYR A 31 -1.84 -10.68 -12.70
N GLU A 32 -1.81 -11.69 -11.85
CA GLU A 32 -2.92 -12.08 -11.00
C GLU A 32 -2.70 -11.47 -9.61
N GLU A 33 -3.67 -10.70 -9.12
CA GLU A 33 -3.71 -10.32 -7.70
C GLU A 33 -4.41 -11.46 -6.94
N ILE A 34 -3.61 -12.38 -6.40
CA ILE A 34 -4.13 -13.54 -5.67
C ILE A 34 -4.53 -13.14 -4.25
N LYS A 35 -3.75 -12.24 -3.63
CA LYS A 35 -3.98 -11.80 -2.25
C LYS A 35 -3.39 -10.42 -2.00
N PHE A 36 -4.15 -9.57 -1.30
CA PHE A 36 -3.66 -8.25 -0.89
C PHE A 36 -3.27 -8.17 0.59
N GLU A 37 -4.09 -8.74 1.50
CA GLU A 37 -3.88 -8.68 2.95
C GLU A 37 -3.87 -10.09 3.57
N PRO A 38 -3.05 -10.37 4.60
CA PRO A 38 -2.07 -9.47 5.24
C PRO A 38 -0.73 -9.36 4.49
N ASN A 39 -0.54 -10.12 3.41
CA ASN A 39 0.66 -10.07 2.58
C ASN A 39 0.23 -10.04 1.12
N ILE A 40 0.95 -9.24 0.33
CA ILE A 40 0.77 -9.15 -1.11
C ILE A 40 1.27 -10.43 -1.76
N MET A 41 0.42 -11.01 -2.61
CA MET A 41 0.77 -12.10 -3.51
C MET A 41 0.23 -11.73 -4.89
N CYS A 42 1.15 -11.35 -5.77
CA CYS A 42 0.85 -10.95 -7.12
C CYS A 42 1.81 -11.66 -8.07
N GLU A 43 1.28 -12.46 -8.99
CA GLU A 43 2.07 -13.37 -9.83
C GLU A 43 1.87 -13.08 -11.32
N PRO A 44 2.89 -13.22 -12.17
CA PRO A 44 2.76 -13.01 -13.61
C PRO A 44 1.90 -14.12 -14.25
N ILE A 45 1.04 -13.74 -15.18
CA ILE A 45 0.19 -14.67 -15.93
C ILE A 45 0.87 -15.03 -17.26
N ASP A 46 1.10 -16.32 -17.51
CA ASP A 46 1.51 -16.81 -18.83
C ASP A 46 0.34 -16.74 -19.83
N LYS A 47 0.48 -15.85 -20.82
CA LYS A 47 -0.53 -15.59 -21.85
C LYS A 47 -0.85 -16.81 -22.73
N ARG A 48 -0.01 -17.85 -22.73
CA ARG A 48 -0.13 -19.05 -23.57
C ARG A 48 -0.89 -20.18 -22.90
N ILE A 49 -1.02 -20.13 -21.57
CA ILE A 49 -1.73 -21.10 -20.75
C ILE A 49 -3.21 -20.69 -20.68
N SER A 50 -4.12 -21.65 -20.67
CA SER A 50 -5.55 -21.34 -20.55
C SER A 50 -5.88 -20.84 -19.14
N PHE A 51 -6.92 -20.01 -19.00
CA PHE A 51 -7.36 -19.48 -17.70
C PHE A 51 -7.52 -20.60 -16.66
N LYS A 52 -8.20 -21.69 -17.04
CA LYS A 52 -8.38 -22.86 -16.18
C LYS A 52 -7.06 -23.50 -15.73
N ASN A 53 -6.07 -23.61 -16.62
CA ASN A 53 -4.80 -24.25 -16.29
C ASN A 53 -3.90 -23.34 -15.45
N SER A 54 -4.09 -22.03 -15.55
CA SER A 54 -3.51 -21.02 -14.66
C SER A 54 -4.23 -20.93 -13.31
N GLN A 55 -5.25 -21.76 -13.06
CA GLN A 55 -6.10 -21.71 -11.85
C GLN A 55 -6.88 -20.40 -11.68
N LEU A 56 -7.10 -19.65 -12.77
CA LEU A 56 -7.97 -18.48 -12.76
C LEU A 56 -9.44 -18.90 -12.73
N GLU A 57 -10.15 -18.41 -11.73
CA GLU A 57 -11.55 -18.68 -11.38
C GLU A 57 -12.41 -17.41 -11.42
N ASP A 58 -13.72 -17.60 -11.22
CA ASP A 58 -14.67 -16.50 -11.19
C ASP A 58 -14.45 -15.64 -9.93
N GLY A 59 -14.04 -14.39 -10.16
CA GLY A 59 -13.76 -13.42 -9.09
C GLY A 59 -12.31 -13.00 -8.99
N ASP A 60 -11.40 -13.71 -9.68
CA ASP A 60 -9.99 -13.35 -9.70
C ASP A 60 -9.74 -12.02 -10.41
N ILE A 61 -8.68 -11.34 -9.98
CA ILE A 61 -8.33 -10.00 -10.42
C ILE A 61 -7.08 -10.09 -11.30
N ILE A 62 -7.23 -9.66 -12.56
CA ILE A 62 -6.11 -9.52 -13.50
C ILE A 62 -5.69 -8.05 -13.53
N CYS A 63 -4.45 -7.79 -13.12
CA CYS A 63 -3.78 -6.52 -13.29
C CYS A 63 -3.07 -6.48 -14.65
N ILE A 64 -3.05 -5.29 -15.27
CA ILE A 64 -2.52 -5.08 -16.62
C ILE A 64 -1.57 -3.89 -16.55
N GLN A 65 -0.39 -4.02 -17.16
CA GLN A 65 0.54 -2.91 -17.39
C GLN A 65 1.07 -2.95 -18.81
N LYS A 66 1.58 -1.82 -19.30
CA LYS A 66 2.38 -1.82 -20.53
C LYS A 66 3.69 -2.55 -20.29
N ALA A 67 4.16 -3.29 -21.28
CA ALA A 67 5.46 -3.92 -21.21
C ALA A 67 6.54 -2.84 -21.03
N ILE A 68 7.43 -3.06 -20.07
CA ILE A 68 8.47 -2.10 -19.74
C ILE A 68 9.51 -2.13 -20.86
N VAL A 69 9.75 -0.97 -21.48
CA VAL A 69 10.84 -0.81 -22.45
C VAL A 69 12.13 -0.52 -21.67
N PRO A 70 13.28 -1.17 -21.95
CA PRO A 70 14.52 -0.99 -21.19
C PRO A 70 15.00 0.46 -21.06
N GLU A 71 14.66 1.31 -22.04
CA GLU A 71 14.98 2.75 -22.02
C GLU A 71 14.14 3.56 -21.01
N SER A 72 13.08 2.97 -20.46
CA SER A 72 12.12 3.61 -19.54
C SER A 72 12.19 3.13 -18.09
N GLU A 73 12.94 2.06 -17.80
CA GLU A 73 13.06 1.46 -16.45
C GLU A 73 13.51 2.48 -15.38
N THR A 74 14.30 3.49 -15.76
CA THR A 74 14.87 4.45 -14.81
C THR A 74 13.92 5.56 -14.36
N ASN A 75 12.72 5.68 -14.95
CA ASN A 75 11.84 6.83 -14.71
C ASN A 75 10.66 6.55 -13.77
N TYR A 76 10.42 5.31 -13.36
CA TYR A 76 9.29 4.94 -12.51
C TYR A 76 9.73 4.52 -11.13
N ARG A 77 9.10 5.10 -10.10
CA ARG A 77 9.35 4.76 -8.70
C ARG A 77 8.93 3.33 -8.35
N TYR A 78 7.89 2.83 -9.01
CA TYR A 78 7.37 1.46 -8.91
C TYR A 78 7.17 0.96 -10.33
N PRO A 79 8.13 0.22 -10.91
CA PRO A 79 8.17 -0.05 -12.34
C PRO A 79 7.14 -1.09 -12.77
N ASP A 80 6.73 -1.99 -11.88
CA ASP A 80 5.80 -3.07 -12.14
C ASP A 80 4.65 -3.12 -11.12
N VAL A 81 3.59 -3.86 -11.49
CA VAL A 81 2.40 -4.07 -10.66
C VAL A 81 2.76 -4.65 -9.29
N PRO A 82 3.56 -5.74 -9.16
CA PRO A 82 3.93 -6.26 -7.84
C PRO A 82 4.58 -5.21 -6.93
N SER A 83 5.55 -4.45 -7.43
CA SER A 83 6.23 -3.39 -6.68
C SER A 83 5.28 -2.26 -6.30
N PHE A 84 4.35 -1.91 -7.19
CA PHE A 84 3.33 -0.90 -6.89
C PHE A 84 2.35 -1.38 -5.81
N LEU A 85 1.89 -2.62 -5.88
CA LEU A 85 1.01 -3.20 -4.87
C LEU A 85 1.70 -3.31 -3.51
N GLU A 86 2.99 -3.67 -3.48
CA GLU A 86 3.80 -3.65 -2.27
C GLU A 86 3.91 -2.24 -1.68
N TYR A 87 4.12 -1.23 -2.52
CA TYR A 87 4.07 0.16 -2.08
C TYR A 87 2.71 0.53 -1.49
N VAL A 88 1.60 0.26 -2.20
CA VAL A 88 0.25 0.60 -1.73
C VAL A 88 -0.05 -0.09 -0.40
N HIS A 89 0.30 -1.37 -0.28
CA HIS A 89 0.12 -2.15 0.95
C HIS A 89 0.88 -1.55 2.14
N ASN A 90 2.10 -1.06 1.91
CA ASN A 90 2.94 -0.48 2.94
C ASN A 90 2.71 1.03 3.14
N ARG A 91 2.00 1.70 2.25
CA ARG A 91 1.74 3.14 2.32
C ARG A 91 0.80 3.49 3.47
N GLN A 92 1.16 4.52 4.22
CA GLN A 92 0.33 5.08 5.28
C GLN A 92 0.39 6.60 5.26
N ILE A 93 -0.76 7.25 5.43
CA ILE A 93 -0.81 8.69 5.69
C ILE A 93 -0.86 8.89 7.19
N VAL A 94 0.17 9.55 7.71
CA VAL A 94 0.29 9.85 9.14
C VAL A 94 0.04 11.34 9.33
N HIS A 95 -1.01 11.65 10.10
CA HIS A 95 -1.34 13.03 10.47
C HIS A 95 -0.53 13.41 11.70
N PHE A 96 0.22 14.49 11.63
CA PHE A 96 0.98 14.99 12.75
C PHE A 96 0.24 16.14 13.42
N ARG A 97 0.24 16.15 14.75
CA ARG A 97 -0.39 17.19 15.58
C ARG A 97 0.61 17.73 16.58
N LEU A 98 0.54 19.01 16.86
CA LEU A 98 1.30 19.60 17.96
C LEU A 98 0.76 19.12 19.31
N LEU A 99 1.65 18.97 20.28
CA LEU A 99 1.26 18.57 21.64
C LEU A 99 0.30 19.59 22.28
N GLU A 100 0.50 20.87 22.01
CA GLU A 100 -0.31 21.99 22.49
C GLU A 100 -1.70 22.04 21.85
N LYS A 101 -1.86 21.44 20.66
CA LYS A 101 -3.10 21.41 19.89
C LYS A 101 -3.50 19.97 19.53
N PRO A 102 -3.78 19.12 20.53
CA PRO A 102 -3.87 17.67 20.36
C PRO A 102 -5.05 17.18 19.48
N LYS A 103 -6.01 18.06 19.20
CA LYS A 103 -7.23 17.77 18.42
C LYS A 103 -7.22 18.38 17.02
N GLU A 104 -6.16 19.12 16.68
CA GLU A 104 -6.04 19.79 15.38
C GLU A 104 -4.89 19.13 14.61
N ASP A 105 -5.16 18.74 13.37
CA ASP A 105 -4.13 18.28 12.45
C ASP A 105 -3.27 19.47 12.04
N ASP A 106 -1.95 19.33 12.16
CA ASP A 106 -1.00 20.37 11.76
C ASP A 106 -0.56 20.12 10.32
N PHE A 107 -0.02 18.92 10.05
CA PHE A 107 0.33 18.46 8.71
C PHE A 107 0.19 16.95 8.58
N SER A 108 0.45 16.41 7.39
CA SER A 108 0.42 14.97 7.15
C SER A 108 1.56 14.54 6.26
N LEU A 109 2.13 13.36 6.52
CA LEU A 109 3.16 12.78 5.68
C LEU A 109 2.75 11.39 5.22
N GLU A 110 3.05 11.09 3.96
CA GLU A 110 3.07 9.72 3.48
C GLU A 110 4.33 9.03 4.01
N LEU A 111 4.13 7.93 4.72
CA LEU A 111 5.16 7.08 5.31
C LEU A 111 4.95 5.62 4.89
N SER A 112 5.93 4.77 5.17
CA SER A 112 5.87 3.32 4.89
C SER A 112 5.79 2.53 6.20
N LYS A 113 4.97 1.48 6.26
CA LYS A 113 4.96 0.48 7.34
C LYS A 113 6.35 -0.13 7.58
N LEU A 114 7.19 -0.15 6.55
CA LEU A 114 8.54 -0.74 6.59
C LEU A 114 9.62 0.22 7.12
N HIS A 115 9.39 1.54 7.03
CA HIS A 115 10.40 2.54 7.40
C HIS A 115 10.01 3.19 8.72
N THR A 116 10.78 2.88 9.75
CA THR A 116 10.46 3.34 11.11
C THR A 116 11.48 4.36 11.63
N TYR A 117 12.72 4.33 11.12
CA TYR A 117 13.75 5.34 11.41
C TYR A 117 13.57 6.64 10.59
N ASP A 118 13.09 6.56 9.35
CA ASP A 118 13.00 7.72 8.44
C ASP A 118 11.97 8.77 8.89
N VAL A 119 11.07 8.41 9.82
CA VAL A 119 9.94 9.26 10.19
C VAL A 119 10.41 10.56 10.84
N VAL A 120 11.36 10.49 11.78
CA VAL A 120 11.86 11.67 12.50
C VAL A 120 12.64 12.57 11.55
N GLU A 121 13.46 12.00 10.67
CA GLU A 121 14.17 12.77 9.63
C GLU A 121 13.22 13.45 8.64
N ARG A 122 12.14 12.77 8.24
CA ARG A 122 11.13 13.33 7.34
C ARG A 122 10.33 14.43 7.99
N VAL A 123 9.98 14.26 9.26
CA VAL A 123 9.33 15.31 10.05
C VAL A 123 10.26 16.52 10.17
N ALA A 124 11.53 16.32 10.55
CA ALA A 124 12.53 17.38 10.65
C ALA A 124 12.66 18.17 9.36
N ARG A 125 12.80 17.46 8.23
CA ARG A 125 12.88 18.07 6.90
C ARG A 125 11.61 18.83 6.53
N HIS A 126 10.42 18.31 6.88
CA HIS A 126 9.15 18.95 6.59
C HIS A 126 8.97 20.27 7.36
N ILE A 127 9.38 20.30 8.63
CA ILE A 127 9.25 21.49 9.50
C ILE A 127 10.48 22.42 9.43
N GLY A 128 11.48 22.10 8.60
CA GLY A 128 12.69 22.89 8.42
C GLY A 128 13.64 22.87 9.63
N LEU A 129 13.68 21.77 10.37
CA LEU A 129 14.56 21.57 11.52
C LEU A 129 15.85 20.84 11.11
N ASP A 130 17.00 21.45 11.39
CA ASP A 130 18.31 20.90 11.00
C ASP A 130 18.73 19.67 11.81
N ASP A 131 18.27 19.56 13.06
CA ASP A 131 18.66 18.50 14.00
C ASP A 131 17.43 17.66 14.37
N PRO A 132 17.27 16.46 13.77
CA PRO A 132 16.13 15.59 14.03
C PRO A 132 16.07 15.08 15.48
N SER A 133 17.18 15.07 16.23
CA SER A 133 17.23 14.59 17.62
C SER A 133 16.43 15.45 18.61
N LYS A 134 16.06 16.66 18.18
CA LYS A 134 15.22 17.58 18.94
C LYS A 134 13.72 17.24 18.88
N ILE A 135 13.31 16.37 17.96
CA ILE A 135 11.90 15.97 17.82
C ILE A 135 11.60 14.81 18.75
N ARG A 136 10.48 14.90 19.47
CA ARG A 136 9.93 13.78 20.23
C ARG A 136 8.54 13.44 19.72
N LEU A 137 8.34 12.17 19.36
CA LEU A 137 7.04 11.68 18.91
C LEU A 137 6.35 10.90 20.02
N THR A 138 5.03 11.04 20.11
CA THR A 138 4.18 10.20 20.95
C THR A 138 2.96 9.71 20.18
N SER A 139 2.53 8.49 20.51
CA SER A 139 1.23 7.99 20.05
C SER A 139 0.10 8.66 20.84
N HIS A 140 -1.13 8.49 20.39
CA HIS A 140 -2.30 9.00 21.09
C HIS A 140 -3.22 7.86 21.52
N ASN A 141 -4.13 8.14 22.45
CA ASN A 141 -5.26 7.27 22.73
C ASN A 141 -6.35 7.52 21.68
N CYS A 142 -6.74 6.49 20.92
CA CYS A 142 -7.68 6.60 19.81
C CYS A 142 -9.10 7.02 20.21
N TYR A 143 -9.47 6.90 21.49
CA TYR A 143 -10.78 7.32 21.99
C TYR A 143 -10.75 8.76 22.52
N SER A 144 -9.78 9.11 23.36
CA SER A 144 -9.70 10.44 23.96
C SER A 144 -8.95 11.46 23.11
N GLN A 145 -8.26 10.99 22.07
CA GLN A 145 -7.33 11.75 21.23
C GLN A 145 -6.22 12.45 22.04
N GLN A 146 -5.95 12.03 23.28
CA GLN A 146 -4.90 12.58 24.13
C GLN A 146 -3.55 11.90 23.87
N PRO A 147 -2.42 12.64 23.97
CA PRO A 147 -1.10 12.05 23.80
C PRO A 147 -0.84 11.01 24.90
N LYS A 148 -0.16 9.91 24.57
CA LYS A 148 0.34 9.01 25.60
C LYS A 148 1.57 9.65 26.27
N PRO A 149 1.78 9.43 27.58
CA PRO A 149 2.90 10.04 28.30
C PRO A 149 4.27 9.46 27.89
N GLN A 150 4.29 8.27 27.27
CA GLN A 150 5.51 7.63 26.80
C GLN A 150 5.85 8.09 25.38
N THR A 151 7.03 8.68 25.22
CA THR A 151 7.61 8.96 23.91
C THR A 151 7.96 7.67 23.20
N ILE A 152 7.79 7.63 21.88
CA ILE A 152 8.23 6.52 21.04
C ILE A 152 9.77 6.54 21.03
N ARG A 153 10.41 5.47 21.51
CA ARG A 153 11.88 5.35 21.54
C ARG A 153 12.41 4.86 20.20
N GLU A 154 13.61 5.31 19.82
CA GLU A 154 14.37 4.90 18.62
C GLU A 154 14.40 3.37 18.41
N GLU A 155 14.56 2.59 19.48
CA GLU A 155 14.58 1.12 19.44
C GLU A 155 13.19 0.47 19.28
N MET A 156 12.12 1.16 19.69
CA MET A 156 10.73 0.66 19.56
C MET A 156 10.15 0.87 18.15
N TYR A 157 10.79 1.71 17.34
CA TYR A 157 10.52 1.79 15.89
C TYR A 157 10.91 0.47 15.20
N MET A 158 11.92 -0.25 15.68
CA MET A 158 12.43 -1.47 15.05
C MET A 158 11.65 -2.74 15.41
N VAL A 159 11.02 -2.80 16.58
CA VAL A 159 10.65 -4.10 17.15
C VAL A 159 9.23 -4.55 16.80
N ARG A 160 8.28 -3.64 16.56
CA ARG A 160 6.94 -4.03 16.09
C ARG A 160 6.31 -2.87 15.36
N GLY A 161 5.76 -3.12 14.17
CA GLY A 161 4.71 -2.31 13.56
C GLY A 161 3.43 -2.33 14.42
N GLN A 162 3.53 -1.93 15.69
CA GLN A 162 2.47 -1.87 16.70
C GLN A 162 2.46 -0.51 17.42
N TYR A 163 3.59 0.22 17.50
CA TYR A 163 3.68 1.43 18.34
C TYR A 163 3.14 2.73 17.73
N LEU A 164 2.93 2.78 16.42
CA LEU A 164 2.07 3.77 15.78
C LEU A 164 0.56 3.43 15.93
N GLY A 165 0.19 2.49 16.82
CA GLY A 165 -1.19 1.99 16.93
C GLY A 165 -1.59 1.15 15.72
N LEU A 166 -0.70 0.26 15.31
CA LEU A 166 -0.72 -0.36 13.98
C LEU A 166 -1.51 -1.68 13.89
N GLU A 167 -1.94 -2.27 15.01
CA GLU A 167 -2.89 -3.39 15.00
C GLU A 167 -3.96 -3.19 16.08
N HIS A 168 -5.23 -3.15 15.65
CA HIS A 168 -6.32 -3.65 16.46
C HIS A 168 -6.74 -4.97 15.82
N THR A 169 -6.38 -6.10 16.43
CA THR A 169 -7.04 -7.37 16.09
C THR A 169 -8.49 -7.24 16.54
N ASP A 170 -9.40 -6.96 15.61
CA ASP A 170 -10.83 -7.12 15.86
C ASP A 170 -11.10 -8.63 15.96
N THR A 171 -11.08 -9.16 17.18
CA THR A 171 -11.56 -10.52 17.46
C THR A 171 -13.07 -10.55 17.35
N THR A 172 -13.60 -10.41 16.13
CA THR A 172 -14.95 -10.83 15.78
C THR A 172 -14.91 -11.55 14.43
N LYS A 173 -15.16 -12.87 14.47
CA LYS A 173 -15.30 -13.70 13.26
C LYS A 173 -16.41 -13.11 12.37
N ARG A 174 -16.05 -12.53 11.22
CA ARG A 174 -16.97 -12.29 10.10
C ARG A 174 -16.59 -13.20 8.92
N PRO A 175 -17.58 -13.81 8.25
CA PRO A 175 -17.33 -14.77 7.19
C PRO A 175 -16.73 -14.10 5.94
N MET A 176 -15.93 -14.86 5.19
CA MET A 176 -15.34 -14.44 3.92
C MET A 176 -16.43 -14.00 2.94
N ILE A 177 -16.49 -12.70 2.69
CA ILE A 177 -17.21 -12.09 1.57
C ILE A 177 -16.18 -11.21 0.86
N ALA A 178 -16.15 -11.31 -0.47
CA ALA A 178 -15.26 -10.60 -1.37
C ALA A 178 -15.09 -9.12 -0.98
N ASN A 179 -13.83 -8.70 -0.98
CA ASN A 179 -13.32 -7.52 -0.31
C ASN A 179 -13.78 -6.22 -1.01
N GLN A 180 -14.90 -5.65 -0.56
CA GLN A 180 -15.40 -4.33 -1.01
C GLN A 180 -15.10 -3.18 -0.02
N ASN A 181 -14.26 -3.39 1.00
CA ASN A 181 -13.96 -2.33 1.98
C ASN A 181 -12.45 -2.10 2.08
N ARG A 182 -11.91 -1.20 1.24
CA ARG A 182 -10.62 -0.54 1.55
C ARG A 182 -10.82 0.27 2.83
N HIS A 183 -10.21 -0.19 3.93
CA HIS A 183 -10.19 0.57 5.18
C HIS A 183 -9.38 1.85 5.01
N THR A 184 -9.88 2.95 5.57
CA THR A 184 -9.29 4.29 5.50
C THR A 184 -7.90 4.28 6.14
N TYR A 185 -6.86 4.62 5.37
CA TYR A 185 -5.43 4.52 5.73
C TYR A 185 -4.91 5.70 6.59
N GLU A 186 -5.77 6.32 7.39
CA GLU A 186 -5.50 7.58 8.10
C GLU A 186 -5.25 7.33 9.59
N LYS A 187 -4.06 7.72 10.11
CA LYS A 187 -3.75 7.61 11.55
C LYS A 187 -3.01 8.84 12.10
N PRO A 188 -3.46 9.44 13.22
CA PRO A 188 -2.79 10.59 13.80
C PRO A 188 -1.65 10.25 14.77
N VAL A 189 -0.65 11.13 14.86
CA VAL A 189 0.58 11.07 15.68
C VAL A 189 0.88 12.48 16.20
N LYS A 190 1.59 12.61 17.32
CA LYS A 190 1.89 13.91 17.93
C LYS A 190 3.37 14.22 17.99
N ILE A 191 3.70 15.51 17.84
CA ILE A 191 5.04 16.09 17.82
C ILE A 191 5.21 17.02 19.03
N GLN A 192 6.38 16.94 19.67
CA GLN A 192 6.90 17.87 20.66
C GLN A 192 8.29 18.36 20.22
#